data_AF-A0A7Y9H101-F1
#
_entry.id   AF-A0A7Y9H101-F1
#
_cell.length_a   1.000
_cell.length_b   1.000
_cell.length_c   1.000
_cell.angle_alpha   90.00
_cell.angle_beta   90.00
_cell.angle_gamma   90.00
#
_symmetry.space_group_name_H-M   'P 1'
#
loop_
_entity.id
_entity.type
_entity.pdbx_description
1 polymer ?
#
loop_
_entity_poly.entity_id
_entity_poly.type
_entity_poly.pdbx_seq_one_letter_code
_entity_poly.pdbx_strand_id
1 'polypeptide(L)' 'MTDEVKQAAIEAAQRVVDEVSSWQYSAEDSTIAQQLDEGLAKAQVTISDDEKARILAEIDQMKDEQSSAPQVRSASPVG' A
#
# COMPACT_ATOMS: atom_id res chain seq x y z
N MET A 1 2.13 -19.71 9.36
CA MET A 1 2.94 -18.73 8.62
C MET A 1 4.06 -18.24 9.53
N THR A 2 5.31 -18.32 9.08
CA THR A 2 6.49 -17.92 9.85
C THR A 2 6.64 -16.39 9.87
N ASP A 3 7.43 -15.88 10.82
CA ASP A 3 7.65 -14.44 11.00
C ASP A 3 8.38 -13.82 9.79
N GLU A 4 9.33 -14.56 9.21
CA GLU A 4 10.04 -14.18 7.98
C GLU A 4 9.09 -13.97 6.78
N VAL A 5 8.07 -14.83 6.63
CA VAL A 5 7.10 -14.73 5.52
C VAL A 5 6.14 -13.57 5.75
N LYS A 6 5.78 -13.27 7.00
CA LYS A 6 5.02 -12.05 7.34
C LYS A 6 5.82 -10.80 7.04
N GLN A 7 7.09 -10.76 7.45
CA GLN A 7 7.94 -9.61 7.22
C GLN A 7 8.16 -9.38 5.73
N ALA A 8 8.45 -10.44 4.96
CA ALA A 8 8.59 -10.34 3.51
C ALA A 8 7.30 -9.83 2.83
N ALA A 9 6.13 -10.25 3.30
CA ALA A 9 4.85 -9.74 2.79
C ALA A 9 4.65 -8.25 3.11
N ILE A 10 5.02 -7.81 4.31
CA ILE A 10 4.96 -6.40 4.71
C ILE A 10 5.95 -5.57 3.88
N GLU A 11 7.17 -6.04 3.67
CA GLU A 11 8.18 -5.35 2.86
C GLU A 11 7.77 -5.25 1.38
N ALA A 12 7.11 -6.28 0.85
CA ALA A 12 6.57 -6.27 -0.51
C ALA A 12 5.40 -5.28 -0.64
N ALA A 13 4.46 -5.31 0.32
CA ALA A 13 3.37 -4.36 0.37
C ALA A 13 3.86 -2.91 0.55
N GLN A 14 4.89 -2.69 1.38
CA GLN A 14 5.47 -1.36 1.59
C GLN A 14 6.03 -0.77 0.30
N ARG A 15 6.76 -1.56 -0.51
CA ARG A 15 7.25 -1.10 -1.81
C ARG A 15 6.12 -0.63 -2.72
N VAL A 16 5.00 -1.34 -2.75
CA VAL A 16 3.83 -0.95 -3.55
C VAL A 16 3.28 0.39 -3.05
N VAL A 17 3.13 0.56 -1.73
CA VAL A 17 2.65 1.82 -1.15
C VAL A 17 3.59 2.98 -1.47
N ASP A 18 4.91 2.78 -1.40
CA ASP A 18 5.90 3.80 -1.76
C ASP A 18 5.79 4.20 -3.24
N GLU A 19 5.62 3.23 -4.15
CA GLU A 19 5.45 3.48 -5.59
C GLU A 19 4.16 4.25 -5.89
N VAL A 20 3.04 3.82 -5.30
CA VAL A 20 1.74 4.47 -5.50
C VAL A 20 1.72 5.88 -4.92
N SER A 21 2.30 6.07 -3.73
CA SER A 21 2.46 7.38 -3.10
C SER A 21 3.29 8.32 -3.98
N SER A 22 4.33 7.83 -4.65
CA SER A 22 5.10 8.68 -5.58
C SER A 22 4.24 9.31 -6.70
N TRP A 23 3.07 8.75 -7.02
CA TRP A 23 2.18 9.21 -8.09
C TRP A 23 1.02 10.06 -7.56
N GLN A 24 0.89 10.21 -6.24
CA GLN A 24 -0.22 10.88 -5.56
C GLN A 24 -0.51 12.27 -6.12
N TYR A 25 0.51 13.06 -6.46
CA TYR A 25 0.32 14.44 -6.94
C TYR A 25 -0.28 14.54 -8.36
N SER A 26 -0.23 13.47 -9.15
CA SER A 26 -0.64 13.47 -10.56
C SER A 26 -1.86 12.58 -10.83
N ALA A 27 -2.28 11.76 -9.87
CA ALA A 27 -3.33 10.78 -10.03
C ALA A 27 -4.58 11.10 -9.19
N GLU A 28 -5.75 10.80 -9.75
CA GLU A 28 -7.02 10.80 -9.01
C GLU A 28 -7.08 9.63 -8.03
N ASP A 29 -7.87 9.76 -6.97
CA ASP A 29 -7.89 8.81 -5.85
C ASP A 29 -8.35 7.41 -6.28
N SER A 30 -9.25 7.35 -7.27
CA SER A 30 -9.69 6.08 -7.88
C SER A 30 -8.53 5.35 -8.59
N THR A 31 -7.64 6.10 -9.23
CA THR A 31 -6.44 5.55 -9.87
C THR A 31 -5.43 5.07 -8.82
N ILE A 32 -5.26 5.82 -7.73
CA ILE A 32 -4.42 5.41 -6.59
C ILE A 32 -4.90 4.09 -5.99
N ALA A 33 -6.20 3.95 -5.76
CA ALA A 33 -6.80 2.71 -5.24
C ALA A 33 -6.57 1.52 -6.17
N GLN A 34 -6.79 1.69 -7.48
CA GLN A 34 -6.56 0.64 -8.46
C GLN A 34 -5.08 0.24 -8.51
N GLN A 35 -4.16 1.21 -8.51
CA GLN A 35 -2.72 0.93 -8.58
C GLN A 35 -2.21 0.21 -7.33
N LEU A 36 -2.78 0.52 -6.15
CA LEU A 36 -2.50 -0.21 -4.93
C LEU A 36 -2.94 -1.68 -5.04
N ASP A 37 -4.17 -1.95 -5.49
CA ASP A 37 -4.64 -3.34 -5.71
C ASP A 37 -3.77 -4.09 -6.72
N GLU A 38 -3.49 -3.47 -7.87
CA GLU A 38 -2.68 -4.09 -8.91
C GLU A 38 -1.26 -4.39 -8.42
N GLY A 39 -0.65 -3.47 -7.68
CA GLY A 39 0.69 -3.65 -7.13
C GLY A 39 0.72 -4.77 -6.09
N LEU A 40 -0.25 -4.82 -5.18
CA LEU A 40 -0.35 -5.89 -4.18
C LEU A 40 -0.54 -7.26 -4.84
N ALA A 41 -1.41 -7.35 -5.86
CA ALA A 41 -1.62 -8.57 -6.62
C ALA A 41 -0.35 -9.01 -7.37
N LYS A 42 0.38 -8.09 -8.02
CA LYS A 42 1.66 -8.37 -8.68
C LYS A 42 2.73 -8.84 -7.69
N ALA A 43 2.73 -8.28 -6.48
CA ALA A 43 3.61 -8.66 -5.39
C ALA A 43 3.17 -9.95 -4.66
N GLN A 44 2.07 -10.58 -5.09
CA GLN A 44 1.51 -11.79 -4.47
C GLN A 44 1.23 -11.60 -2.96
N VAL A 45 0.79 -10.41 -2.57
CA VAL A 45 0.42 -10.07 -1.20
C VAL A 45 -0.97 -9.47 -1.13
N THR A 46 -1.54 -9.52 0.06
CA THR A 46 -2.86 -9.00 0.42
C THR A 46 -2.74 -8.22 1.71
N ILE A 47 -3.57 -7.19 1.86
CA ILE A 47 -3.81 -6.47 3.11
C ILE A 47 -5.32 -6.52 3.39
N SER A 48 -5.73 -6.29 4.64
CA SER A 48 -7.15 -6.20 4.95
C SER A 48 -7.77 -4.94 4.34
N ASP A 49 -9.08 -4.97 4.10
CA ASP A 49 -9.81 -3.81 3.59
C ASP A 49 -9.68 -2.59 4.53
N ASP A 50 -9.69 -2.80 5.85
CA ASP A 50 -9.46 -1.74 6.84
C ASP A 50 -8.07 -1.08 6.69
N GLU A 51 -7.04 -1.91 6.48
CA GLU A 51 -5.67 -1.43 6.31
C GLU A 51 -5.51 -0.67 4.99
N LYS A 52 -6.14 -1.18 3.93
CA LYS A 52 -6.20 -0.51 2.63
C LYS A 52 -6.90 0.84 2.73
N ALA A 53 -8.07 0.91 3.37
CA ALA A 53 -8.80 2.14 3.56
C ALA A 53 -7.99 3.19 4.34
N ARG A 54 -7.25 2.76 5.37
CA ARG A 54 -6.31 3.61 6.11
C ARG A 54 -5.21 4.16 5.22
N ILE A 55 -4.53 3.29 4.47
CA ILE A 55 -3.42 3.69 3.58
C ILE A 55 -3.92 4.70 2.53
N LEU A 56 -5.08 4.46 1.92
CA LEU A 56 -5.64 5.38 0.92
C LEU A 56 -5.97 6.75 1.52
N ALA A 57 -6.55 6.79 2.72
CA ALA A 57 -6.82 8.04 3.41
C ALA A 57 -5.53 8.80 3.77
N GLU A 58 -4.46 8.09 4.16
CA GLU A 58 -3.15 8.71 4.44
C GLU A 58 -2.51 9.24 3.15
N ILE A 59 -2.54 8.50 2.03
CA ILE A 59 -2.04 8.97 0.72
C ILE A 59 -2.76 10.23 0.27
N ASP A 60 -4.09 10.30 0.47
CA ASP A 60 -4.88 11.47 0.14
C ASP A 60 -4.44 12.70 0.96
N GLN A 61 -4.27 12.55 2.28
CA GLN A 61 -3.78 13.63 3.15
C GLN A 61 -2.36 14.09 2.80
N MET A 62 -1.50 13.21 2.28
CA MET A 62 -0.15 13.58 1.84
C MET A 62 -0.14 14.52 0.63
N LYS A 63 -1.24 14.65 -0.11
CA LYS A 63 -1.35 15.65 -1.19
C LYS A 63 -1.28 17.07 -0.65
N ASP A 64 -1.83 17.28 0.56
CA ASP A 64 -1.89 18.60 1.21
C ASP A 64 -0.66 18.92 2.04
N GLU A 65 -0.09 17.90 2.71
CA GLU A 65 1.06 18.05 3.61
C GLU A 65 2.20 17.17 3.10
N GLN A 66 3.31 17.76 2.62
CA GLN A 66 4.48 17.02 2.11
C GLN A 66 5.02 16.02 3.14
N SER A 67 4.45 14.82 3.12
CA SER A 67 4.67 13.75 4.10
C SER A 67 5.23 12.52 3.40
N SER A 68 5.83 11.63 4.20
CA SER A 68 6.33 10.34 3.75
C SER A 68 5.19 9.35 3.49
N ALA A 69 5.44 8.36 2.63
CA ALA A 69 4.47 7.31 2.31
C ALA A 69 3.97 6.56 3.56
N PRO A 70 2.69 6.13 3.58
CA PRO A 70 2.13 5.45 4.73
C PRO A 70 2.85 4.12 4.98
N GLN A 71 2.94 3.74 6.25
CA GLN A 71 3.58 2.48 6.63
C GLN A 71 2.55 1.35 6.66
N VAL A 72 2.85 0.24 6.00
CA VAL A 72 2.05 -1.00 6.06
C VAL A 72 2.27 -1.67 7.42
N ARG A 73 1.18 -1.90 8.15
CA ARG A 73 1.19 -2.52 9.48
C ARG A 73 1.00 -4.03 9.40
N SER A 74 0.28 -4.52 8.40
CA SER A 74 0.04 -5.94 8.22
C SER A 74 -0.20 -6.30 6.77
N ALA A 75 0.45 -7.37 6.31
CA ALA A 75 0.20 -7.98 5.02
C ALA A 75 0.33 -9.51 5.13
N SER A 76 -0.29 -10.22 4.19
CA SER A 76 -0.20 -11.67 4.06
C SER A 76 0.01 -12.06 2.59
N PRO A 77 0.85 -13.05 2.28
CA PRO A 77 0.96 -13.58 0.93
C PRO A 77 -0.39 -14.14 0.49
N VAL A 78 -0.66 -14.06 -0.81
CA VAL A 78 -1.77 -14.80 -1.41
C VAL A 78 -1.51 -16.29 -1.20
N GLY A 79 -2.47 -16.98 -0.59
CA GLY A 79 -2.38 -18.41 -0.27
C GLY A 79 -2.62 -19.30 -1.47
#